data_AF-A0A2W6UTE7-F1
#
_entry.id   AF-A0A2W6UTE7-F1
#
_cell.length_a   1.000
_cell.length_b   1.000
_cell.length_c   1.000
_cell.angle_alpha   90.00
_cell.angle_beta   90.00
_cell.angle_gamma   90.00
#
_symmetry.space_group_name_H-M   'P 1'
#
loop_
_entity.id
_entity.type
_entity.pdbx_description
1 polymer ?
#
loop_
_entity_poly.entity_id
_entity_poly.type
_entity_poly.pdbx_seq_one_letter_code
_entity_poly.pdbx_strand_id
1 'polypeptide(L)' 'MRSAVIVDVVRTPSGRGKPGGALSAVHPVDLAALTLRALLERNGLESRQIDDVILGCVSQVGEQGMN' A
#
# COMPACT_ATOMS: atom_id res chain seq x y z
N MET A 1 -9.85 -21.31 -18.25
CA MET A 1 -9.16 -20.81 -17.04
C MET A 1 -8.27 -19.64 -17.47
N ARG A 2 -8.26 -18.53 -16.74
CA ARG A 2 -7.27 -17.47 -16.94
C ARG A 2 -6.08 -17.72 -16.01
N SER A 3 -4.87 -17.51 -16.50
CA SER A 3 -3.66 -17.58 -15.67
C SER A 3 -3.53 -16.29 -14.87
N ALA A 4 -3.18 -16.42 -13.59
CA ALA A 4 -2.79 -15.28 -12.78
C ALA A 4 -1.37 -14.83 -13.18
N VAL A 5 -1.16 -13.53 -13.29
CA VAL A 5 0.13 -12.92 -13.63
C VAL A 5 0.44 -11.78 -12.67
N ILE A 6 1.73 -11.53 -12.44
CA ILE A 6 2.20 -10.32 -11.74
C ILE A 6 2.50 -9.28 -12.83
N VAL A 7 1.75 -8.19 -12.85
CA VAL A 7 1.88 -7.14 -13.89
C VAL A 7 2.93 -6.11 -13.50
N ASP A 8 2.95 -5.66 -12.25
CA ASP A 8 3.89 -4.67 -11.74
C ASP A 8 4.10 -4.86 -10.23
N VAL A 9 5.21 -4.33 -9.71
CA VAL A 9 5.57 -4.37 -8.28
C VAL A 9 6.18 -3.03 -7.87
N VAL A 10 5.64 -2.44 -6.81
CA VAL A 10 6.11 -1.19 -6.21
C VAL A 10 6.19 -1.32 -4.68
N ARG A 11 7.00 -0.46 -4.06
CA ARG A 11 7.10 -0.37 -2.60
C ARG A 11 7.51 1.03 -2.16
N THR A 12 7.24 1.36 -0.91
CA THR A 12 7.86 2.50 -0.25
C THR A 12 9.35 2.22 0.06
N PRO A 13 10.16 3.26 0.34
CA PRO A 13 11.39 3.08 1.09
C PRO A 13 11.11 2.46 2.47
N SER A 14 12.12 1.82 3.08
CA SER A 14 12.00 1.32 4.45
C SER A 14 12.57 2.35 5.42
N GLY A 15 11.75 2.81 6.36
CA GLY A 15 12.14 3.70 7.44
C GLY A 15 12.46 2.92 8.72
N ARG A 16 13.32 3.48 9.59
CA ARG A 16 13.59 2.88 10.90
C ARG A 16 12.33 2.94 11.78
N GLY A 17 11.87 1.79 12.28
CA GLY A 17 10.69 1.67 13.15
C GLY A 17 10.91 2.13 14.59
N LYS A 18 11.27 3.41 14.78
CA LYS A 18 11.39 4.06 16.09
C LYS A 18 11.08 5.55 15.98
N PRO A 19 10.80 6.26 17.09
CA PRO A 19 10.63 7.72 17.07
C PRO A 19 11.82 8.41 16.38
N GLY A 20 11.52 9.34 15.46
CA GLY A 20 12.51 10.03 14.63
C GLY A 20 13.01 9.23 13.42
N GLY A 21 12.39 8.09 13.10
CA GLY A 21 12.61 7.37 11.85
C GLY A 21 12.04 8.13 10.65
N ALA A 22 12.60 7.90 9.45
CA ALA A 22 12.23 8.65 8.24
C ALA A 22 10.73 8.60 7.89
N LEU A 23 10.03 7.54 8.29
CA LEU A 23 8.60 7.35 8.04
C LEU A 23 7.76 7.37 9.33
N SER A 24 8.35 7.68 10.50
CA SER A 24 7.66 7.53 11.79
C SER A 24 6.54 8.55 12.01
N ALA A 25 6.48 9.60 11.20
CA ALA A 25 5.44 10.63 11.24
C ALA A 25 4.38 10.46 10.14
N VAL A 26 4.51 9.44 9.28
CA VAL A 26 3.56 9.19 8.20
C VAL A 26 2.50 8.23 8.70
N HIS A 27 1.23 8.60 8.53
CA HIS A 27 0.14 7.72 8.90
C HIS A 27 0.18 6.43 8.06
N PRO A 28 -0.05 5.24 8.64
CA PRO A 28 0.07 3.98 7.92
C PRO A 28 -0.86 3.87 6.70
N VAL A 29 -2.06 4.46 6.76
CA VAL A 29 -3.00 4.51 5.61
C VAL A 29 -2.40 5.30 4.45
N ASP A 30 -1.72 6.41 4.72
CA ASP A 30 -1.07 7.21 3.66
C ASP A 30 0.09 6.45 3.02
N LEU A 31 0.85 5.66 3.81
CA LEU A 31 1.90 4.79 3.28
C LEU A 31 1.34 3.72 2.33
N ALA A 32 0.22 3.09 2.68
CA ALA A 32 -0.44 2.12 1.80
C ALA A 32 -1.01 2.79 0.55
N ALA A 33 -1.70 3.92 0.72
CA ALA A 33 -2.29 4.69 -0.38
C ALA A 33 -1.24 5.16 -1.40
N LEU A 34 -0.05 5.55 -0.94
CA LEU A 34 1.07 5.93 -1.80
C LEU A 34 1.42 4.81 -2.79
N THR A 35 1.53 3.57 -2.31
CA THR A 35 1.85 2.43 -3.18
C THR A 35 0.74 2.09 -4.17
N LEU A 36 -0.52 2.18 -3.76
CA LEU A 36 -1.65 1.91 -4.64
C LEU A 36 -1.76 2.97 -5.75
N ARG A 37 -1.63 4.26 -5.41
CA ARG A 37 -1.62 5.35 -6.39
C ARG A 37 -0.50 5.19 -7.41
N ALA A 38 0.72 4.91 -6.95
CA ALA A 38 1.87 4.70 -7.83
C ALA A 38 1.64 3.52 -8.81
N LEU A 39 1.02 2.43 -8.34
CA LEU A 39 0.65 1.28 -9.19
C LEU A 39 -0.36 1.68 -10.28
N LEU A 40 -1.41 2.42 -9.91
CA LEU A 40 -2.41 2.87 -10.88
C LEU A 40 -1.81 3.82 -11.92
N GLU A 41 -1.04 4.82 -11.48
CA GLU A 41 -0.42 5.82 -12.34
C GLU A 41 0.57 5.22 -13.34
N ARG A 42 1.46 4.32 -12.89
CA ARG A 42 2.46 3.67 -13.75
C ARG A 42 1.85 2.82 -14.86
N ASN A 43 0.65 2.30 -14.61
CA ASN A 43 -0.03 1.35 -15.50
C ASN A 43 -1.23 1.98 -16.23
N GLY A 44 -1.49 3.28 -16.03
CA GLY A 44 -2.62 3.98 -16.65
C GLY A 44 -3.98 3.39 -16.27
N LEU A 45 -4.11 2.88 -15.04
CA LEU A 45 -5.32 2.22 -14.54
C LEU A 45 -6.21 3.21 -13.78
N GLU A 46 -7.52 3.07 -13.95
CA GLU A 46 -8.51 3.73 -13.11
C GLU A 46 -8.88 2.82 -11.93
N SER A 47 -9.07 3.40 -10.74
CA SER A 47 -9.38 2.64 -9.51
C SER A 47 -10.66 1.80 -9.62
N ARG A 48 -11.66 2.25 -10.40
CA ARG A 48 -12.91 1.53 -10.65
C ARG A 48 -12.75 0.21 -11.42
N GLN A 49 -11.56 -0.07 -11.96
CA GLN A 49 -11.23 -1.32 -12.65
C GLN A 49 -10.70 -2.39 -11.70
N ILE A 50 -10.46 -2.04 -10.43
CA ILE A 50 -9.95 -2.96 -9.41
C ILE A 50 -11.14 -3.56 -8.67
N ASP A 51 -11.25 -4.89 -8.73
CA ASP A 51 -12.33 -5.61 -8.06
C ASP A 51 -12.08 -5.74 -6.54
N ASP A 52 -10.83 -5.94 -6.13
CA ASP A 52 -10.46 -6.17 -4.73
C ASP A 52 -9.03 -5.71 -4.41
N VAL A 53 -8.78 -5.35 -3.15
CA VAL A 53 -7.46 -4.97 -2.61
C VAL A 53 -7.18 -5.80 -1.36
N ILE A 54 -6.24 -6.74 -1.49
CA ILE A 54 -5.82 -7.59 -0.38
C ILE A 54 -4.56 -6.99 0.25
N LEU A 55 -4.68 -6.44 1.46
CA LEU A 55 -3.57 -5.81 2.19
C LEU A 55 -3.25 -6.57 3.49
N GLY A 56 -2.03 -7.07 3.61
CA GLY A 56 -1.55 -7.73 4.83
C GLY A 56 -1.13 -6.71 5.91
N CYS A 57 -1.60 -6.91 7.13
CA CYS A 57 -1.16 -6.15 8.31
C CYS A 57 -1.07 -7.11 9.51
N VAL A 58 0.05 -7.09 10.24
CA VAL A 58 0.28 -8.03 11.35
C VAL A 58 -0.47 -7.62 12.62
N SER A 59 -0.28 -6.37 13.07
CA SER A 59 -0.84 -5.91 14.34
C SER A 59 -2.29 -5.45 14.20
N GLN A 60 -2.64 -4.77 13.10
CA GLN A 60 -3.99 -4.34 12.75
C GLN A 60 -4.79 -3.72 13.92
N VAL A 61 -4.15 -2.81 14.65
CA VAL A 61 -4.71 -2.08 15.80
C VAL A 61 -4.41 -0.58 15.69
N GLY A 62 -5.16 0.25 16.42
CA GLY A 62 -4.99 1.70 16.40
C GLY A 62 -5.15 2.27 15.00
N GLU A 63 -4.21 3.12 14.56
CA GLU A 63 -4.17 3.72 13.21
C GLU A 63 -4.11 2.70 12.06
N GLN A 64 -3.76 1.43 12.34
CA GLN A 64 -3.71 0.34 11.36
C GLN A 64 -4.97 -0.53 11.37
N GLY A 65 -5.93 -0.25 12.24
CA GLY A 65 -7.14 -1.03 12.42
C GLY A 65 -8.28 -0.57 11.52
N MET A 66 -9.27 0.07 12.14
CA MET A 66 -10.51 0.52 11.50
C MET A 66 -10.32 1.86 10.79
N ASN A 67 -11.18 2.13 9.80
CA ASN A 67 -11.32 3.43 9.13
C ASN A 67 -12.18 4.39 9.95
#